data_AF-A0A661Z6B1-F1
#
_entry.id   AF-A0A661Z6B1-F1
#
_cell.length_a   1.000
_cell.length_b   1.000
_cell.length_c   1.000
_cell.angle_alpha   90.00
_cell.angle_beta   90.00
_cell.angle_gamma   90.00
#
_symmetry.space_group_name_H-M   'P 1'
#
loop_
_entity.id
_entity.type
_entity.pdbx_description
1 polymer ?
#
loop_
_entity_poly.entity_id
_entity_poly.type
_entity_poly.pdbx_seq_one_letter_code
_entity_poly.pdbx_strand_id
1 'polypeptide(L)' 'MQQLNLPEVNLKIMNENNKLKVFDIIRKKYVALTSEEQVRQQFIHYLINKKHYPKGLLAVERQ' A
#
# COMPACT_ATOMS: atom_id res chain seq x y z
N MET A 1 -14.11 -7.69 12.99
CA MET A 1 -13.13 -7.01 12.11
C MET A 1 -13.67 -5.62 11.85
N GLN A 2 -13.01 -4.58 12.32
CA GLN A 2 -13.53 -3.22 12.20
C GLN A 2 -13.44 -2.76 10.74
N GLN A 3 -14.59 -2.41 10.18
CA GLN A 3 -14.70 -1.88 8.83
C GLN A 3 -14.10 -0.47 8.83
N LEU A 4 -12.82 -0.38 8.48
CA LEU A 4 -12.17 0.90 8.20
C LEU A 4 -12.89 1.50 6.98
N ASN A 5 -13.35 2.75 7.11
CA ASN A 5 -14.10 3.48 6.09
C ASN A 5 -13.23 3.90 4.89
N LEU A 6 -12.25 3.07 4.54
CA LEU A 6 -11.29 3.29 3.47
C LEU A 6 -11.82 2.63 2.20
N PRO A 7 -11.71 3.30 1.04
CA PRO A 7 -12.14 2.72 -0.22
C PRO A 7 -11.36 1.44 -0.51
N GLU A 8 -12.04 0.46 -1.11
CA GLU A 8 -11.37 -0.73 -1.62
C GLU A 8 -10.35 -0.33 -2.68
N VAL A 9 -9.10 -0.66 -2.40
CA VAL A 9 -7.98 -0.42 -3.31
C VAL A 9 -7.49 -1.77 -3.80
N ASN A 10 -7.35 -1.89 -5.12
CA ASN A 10 -6.69 -3.03 -5.74
C ASN A 10 -5.17 -2.94 -5.50
N LEU A 11 -4.70 -3.61 -4.45
CA LEU A 11 -3.28 -3.75 -4.15
C LEU A 11 -2.72 -4.95 -4.91
N LYS A 12 -1.55 -4.78 -5.54
CA LYS A 12 -0.83 -5.88 -6.19
C LYS A 12 -0.14 -6.73 -5.12
N ILE A 13 -0.77 -7.84 -4.76
CA ILE A 13 -0.25 -8.81 -3.79
C ILE A 13 0.33 -9.99 -4.56
N MET A 14 1.52 -10.42 -4.16
CA MET A 14 2.22 -11.59 -4.68
C MET A 14 2.48 -12.56 -3.53
N ASN A 15 2.23 -13.84 -3.74
CA ASN A 15 2.65 -14.89 -2.81
C ASN A 15 3.93 -15.53 -3.33
N GLU A 16 5.03 -15.36 -2.60
CA GLU A 16 6.32 -15.93 -2.96
C GLU A 16 6.88 -16.66 -1.73
N ASN A 17 7.22 -17.95 -1.86
CA ASN A 17 7.77 -18.77 -0.78
C ASN A 17 6.92 -18.75 0.51
N ASN A 18 5.60 -18.86 0.37
CA ASN A 18 4.65 -18.83 1.49
C ASN A 18 4.64 -17.50 2.27
N LYS A 19 5.25 -16.45 1.71
CA LYS A 19 5.24 -15.08 2.25
C LYS A 19 4.44 -14.19 1.33
N LEU A 20 3.37 -13.62 1.86
CA LEU A 20 2.60 -12.60 1.18
C LEU A 20 3.45 -11.33 1.10
N LYS A 21 3.55 -10.76 -0.09
CA LYS A 21 4.22 -9.50 -0.36
C LYS A 21 3.26 -8.57 -1.11
N VAL A 22 3.35 -7.28 -0.86
CA VAL A 22 2.62 -6.25 -1.60
C VAL A 22 3.60 -5.37 -2.36
N PHE A 23 3.24 -4.96 -3.57
CA PHE A 23 4.04 -4.03 -4.36
C PHE A 23 3.84 -2.60 -3.86
N ASP A 24 4.90 -2.00 -3.34
CA ASP A 24 4.92 -0.59 -2.95
C ASP A 24 5.23 0.29 -4.17
N ILE A 25 4.27 1.11 -4.59
CA ILE A 25 4.40 1.98 -5.76
C ILE A 25 5.32 3.19 -5.57
N ILE A 26 5.61 3.56 -4.31
CA ILE A 26 6.50 4.68 -3.96
C ILE A 26 7.96 4.21 -3.97
N ARG A 27 8.24 3.06 -3.33
CA ARG A 27 9.56 2.43 -3.22
C ARG A 27 9.89 1.53 -4.42
N LYS A 28 8.89 1.24 -5.28
CA LYS A 28 8.98 0.35 -6.46
C LYS A 28 9.56 -1.04 -6.13
N LYS A 29 9.19 -1.61 -4.98
CA LYS A 29 9.66 -2.93 -4.53
C LYS A 29 8.54 -3.71 -3.86
N TYR A 30 8.70 -5.02 -3.81
CA TYR A 30 7.81 -5.89 -3.01
C TYR A 30 8.23 -5.86 -1.54
N VAL A 31 7.29 -5.53 -0.66
CA VAL A 31 7.45 -5.51 0.80
C VAL A 31 6.56 -6.58 1.42
N ALA A 32 6.90 -7.07 2.62
CA ALA A 32 6.09 -8.06 3.31
C ALA A 32 4.68 -7.51 3.58
N LEU A 33 3.64 -8.29 3.26
CA LEU A 33 2.26 -7.92 3.53
C LEU A 33 1.97 -8.13 5.02
N THR A 34 2.22 -7.10 5.82
CA THR A 34 1.74 -7.01 7.21
C THR A 34 0.43 -6.23 7.24
N SER A 35 -0.35 -6.34 8.33
CA SER A 35 -1.58 -5.55 8.49
C SER A 35 -1.33 -4.05 8.43
N GLU A 36 -0.20 -3.58 8.98
CA GLU A 36 0.22 -2.17 8.91
C GLU A 36 0.56 -1.76 7.47
N GLU A 37 1.32 -2.58 6.75
CA GLU A 37 1.71 -2.30 5.36
C GLU A 37 0.48 -2.32 4.43
N GLN A 38 -0.48 -3.21 4.68
CA GLN A 38 -1.75 -3.26 3.95
C GLN A 38 -2.53 -1.95 4.10
N VAL A 39 -2.62 -1.41 5.32
CA VAL A 39 -3.26 -0.10 5.59
C VAL A 39 -2.46 1.03 4.92
N ARG A 40 -1.13 1.00 5.01
CA ARG A 40 -0.26 2.02 4.39
C ARG A 40 -0.44 2.07 2.87
N GLN A 41 -0.39 0.93 2.19
CA GLN A 41 -0.57 0.87 0.74
C GLN A 41 -1.98 1.34 0.36
N GLN A 42 -3.02 0.94 1.11
CA GLN A 42 -4.38 1.42 0.88
C GLN A 42 -4.47 2.95 1.00
N PHE A 43 -3.77 3.55 1.97
CA PHE A 43 -3.74 5.00 2.16
C PHE A 43 -2.97 5.73 1.04
N ILE A 44 -1.83 5.21 0.61
CA ILE A 44 -1.05 5.76 -0.51
C ILE A 44 -1.91 5.79 -1.78
N HIS A 45 -2.57 4.67 -2.10
CA HIS A 45 -3.45 4.60 -3.25
C HIS A 45 -4.67 5.51 -3.11
N TYR A 46 -5.23 5.67 -1.91
CA TYR A 46 -6.29 6.63 -1.66
C TYR A 46 -5.83 8.07 -1.96
N LEU A 47 -4.66 8.46 -1.47
CA LEU A 47 -4.10 9.79 -1.71
C LEU A 47 -3.87 10.05 -3.20
N ILE A 48 -3.37 9.06 -3.94
CA ILE A 48 -3.09 9.21 -5.37
C ILE A 48 -4.38 9.20 -6.20
N ASN A 49 -5.27 8.23 -5.97
CA ASN A 49 -6.44 8.01 -6.84
C ASN A 49 -7.65 8.88 -6.47
N LYS A 50 -7.87 9.16 -5.17
CA LYS A 50 -9.03 9.96 -4.72
C LYS A 50 -8.67 11.41 -4.46
N LYS A 51 -7.50 11.66 -3.88
CA LYS A 51 -7.05 13.02 -3.55
C LYS A 51 -6.12 13.62 -4.60
N HIS A 52 -5.79 12.88 -5.67
CA HIS A 52 -4.96 13.34 -6.79
C HIS A 52 -3.58 13.86 -6.35
N TYR A 53 -3.04 13.34 -5.24
CA TYR A 53 -1.67 13.69 -4.84
C TYR A 53 -0.68 13.04 -5.79
N PRO A 54 0.29 13.81 -6.34
CA PRO A 54 1.28 13.26 -7.23
C PRO A 54 2.19 12.29 -6.46
N LYS A 55 2.40 11.10 -7.04
CA LYS A 55 3.27 10.04 -6.50
C LYS A 55 4.68 10.52 -6.10
N GLY A 56 5.21 11.54 -6.77
CA GLY A 56 6.55 12.08 -6.52
C GLY A 56 6.66 12.91 -5.23
N LEU A 57 5.54 13.35 -4.65
CA LEU A 57 5.51 14.10 -3.40
C LEU A 57 5.19 13.21 -2.18
N LEU A 58 4.94 11.91 -2.41
CA LEU A 58 4.69 10.95 -1.35
C LEU A 58 5.99 10.22 -1.04
N ALA A 59 6.34 10.17 0.25
CA ALA A 59 7.46 9.40 0.75
C ALA A 59 6.98 8.45 1.86
N VAL A 60 7.52 7.23 1.86
CA VAL A 60 7.30 6.29 2.96
C VAL A 60 8.54 6.33 3.84
N GLU A 61 8.39 6.85 5.06
CA GLU A 61 9.45 6.95 6.07
C GLU A 61 10.20 5.61 6.18
N ARG A 62 11.53 5.68 6.06
CA ARG A 62 12.41 4.51 6.19
C ARG A 62 12.69 4.35 7.68
N GLN A 63 12.26 3.22 8.23
CA GLN A 63 12.62 2.77 9.57
C GLN A 63 14.06 2.25 9.57
#